data_AF-A0A4Y8X3B4-F1
#
_entry.id   AF-A0A4Y8X3B4-F1
#
_cell.length_a   1.000
_cell.length_b   1.000
_cell.length_c   1.000
_cell.angle_alpha   90.00
_cell.angle_beta   90.00
_cell.angle_gamma   90.00
#
_symmetry.space_group_name_H-M   'P 1'
#
loop_
_entity.id
_entity.type
_entity.pdbx_description
1 polymer ?
#
loop_
_entity_poly.entity_id
_entity_poly.type
_entity_poly.pdbx_seq_one_letter_code
_entity_poly.pdbx_strand_id
1 'polypeptide(L)'
;MRLGLEERTTLMPGSVPIHGSEDIALEWLGHRGVDLGSFTPKQTSVFSERSFEPGEAELAEWWDSGAHVSWLGGPAALHEAWPRDASGRPLAHVATFHLADVHAALGEPQERTWPARARALLPSSGYLQVFHDLQSYGYDAADPGGLPWCVTFTPDDRPSDRPALMESPEDLDVPHAITQVGLFLPGWCIPSPLDVPGLTQPRFTAADEATATLDLAWMRQRRPDERHQHAIPSTRMLGYSSSGDALAKNEILPHVLPMSDHGDAYILLLEIESWTTLNGWFGDASSLEVWMRLSDLRGRAFDQAWCLIRTD
;
A
#
# COMPACT_ATOMS: atom_id res chain seq x y z
N MET A 1 5.67 36.79 -30.21
CA MET A 1 4.24 36.58 -30.50
C MET A 1 3.99 35.08 -30.45
N ARG A 2 3.00 34.68 -29.65
CA ARG A 2 2.71 33.34 -29.10
C ARG A 2 2.90 32.15 -30.05
N LEU A 3 3.65 31.15 -29.60
CA LEU A 3 3.51 29.74 -30.00
C LEU A 3 2.41 29.13 -29.11
N GLY A 4 1.25 28.85 -29.71
CA GLY A 4 0.30 27.83 -29.22
C GLY A 4 0.55 26.54 -30.00
N LEU A 5 0.06 25.37 -29.62
CA LEU A 5 -0.93 24.98 -28.63
C LEU A 5 -0.37 23.74 -27.90
N GLU A 6 -0.58 23.65 -26.59
CA GLU A 6 -0.55 22.39 -25.86
C GLU A 6 -1.69 21.51 -26.38
N GLU A 7 -1.36 20.37 -26.97
CA GLU A 7 -2.32 19.27 -27.14
C GLU A 7 -2.70 18.77 -25.75
N ARG A 8 -3.77 19.33 -25.18
CA ARG A 8 -4.51 18.68 -24.11
C ARG A 8 -5.16 17.44 -24.71
N THR A 9 -4.54 16.28 -24.51
CA THR A 9 -5.14 14.98 -24.76
C THR A 9 -6.45 14.92 -23.98
N THR A 10 -7.55 15.20 -24.67
CA THR A 10 -8.88 15.08 -24.09
C THR A 10 -9.11 13.59 -23.93
N LEU A 11 -9.06 13.11 -22.69
CA LEU A 11 -9.41 11.72 -22.40
C LEU A 11 -10.80 11.45 -22.98
N MET A 12 -10.93 10.32 -23.68
CA MET A 12 -12.23 9.85 -24.15
C MET A 12 -13.18 9.82 -22.96
N PRO A 13 -14.41 10.36 -23.08
CA PRO A 13 -15.40 10.25 -22.01
C PRO A 13 -15.65 8.77 -21.73
N GLY A 14 -15.06 8.25 -20.66
CA GLY A 14 -15.22 6.86 -20.22
C GLY A 14 -13.96 6.12 -19.74
N SER A 15 -12.73 6.53 -20.11
CA SER A 15 -11.52 5.85 -19.61
C SER A 15 -11.15 6.37 -18.22
N VAL A 16 -10.99 5.47 -17.25
CA VAL A 16 -10.55 5.83 -15.90
C VAL A 16 -9.08 6.26 -15.94
N PRO A 17 -8.71 7.43 -15.41
CA PRO A 17 -7.35 7.94 -15.50
C PRO A 17 -6.47 7.36 -14.38
N ILE A 18 -6.30 6.04 -14.33
CA ILE A 18 -5.56 5.34 -13.25
C ILE A 18 -4.12 5.83 -13.04
N HIS A 19 -3.48 6.38 -14.07
CA HIS A 19 -2.15 7.00 -14.01
C HIS A 19 -2.14 8.52 -14.21
N GLY A 20 -3.33 9.13 -14.20
CA GLY A 20 -3.53 10.54 -14.53
C GLY A 20 -2.96 11.51 -13.50
N SER A 21 -2.91 12.76 -13.90
CA SER A 21 -2.62 13.89 -13.02
C SER A 21 -3.80 14.19 -12.10
N GLU A 22 -3.58 15.00 -11.06
CA GLU A 22 -4.64 15.40 -10.11
C GLU A 22 -5.81 16.09 -10.85
N ASP A 23 -5.52 17.03 -11.75
CA ASP A 23 -6.54 17.77 -12.50
C ASP A 23 -7.44 16.83 -13.33
N ILE A 24 -6.84 15.82 -13.95
CA ILE A 24 -7.55 14.81 -14.74
C ILE A 24 -8.42 13.93 -13.83
N ALA A 25 -7.89 13.53 -12.67
CA ALA A 25 -8.64 12.74 -11.69
C ALA A 25 -9.85 13.53 -11.17
N LEU A 26 -9.66 14.81 -10.83
CA LEU A 26 -10.72 15.72 -10.38
C LEU A 26 -11.78 15.94 -11.47
N GLU A 27 -11.38 16.12 -12.73
CA GLU A 27 -12.30 16.24 -13.86
C GLU A 27 -13.15 14.96 -14.02
N TRP A 28 -12.51 13.79 -13.97
CA TRP A 28 -13.19 12.50 -14.07
C TRP A 28 -14.19 12.27 -12.92
N LEU A 29 -13.80 12.59 -11.68
CA LEU A 29 -14.68 12.52 -10.50
C LEU A 29 -15.86 13.49 -10.63
N GLY A 30 -15.63 14.72 -11.08
CA GLY A 30 -16.66 15.73 -11.29
C GLY A 30 -17.69 15.31 -12.34
N HIS A 31 -17.27 14.70 -13.45
CA HIS A 31 -18.16 14.14 -14.46
C HIS A 31 -19.04 13.00 -13.94
N ARG A 32 -18.63 12.34 -12.86
CA ARG A 32 -19.40 11.29 -12.18
C ARG A 32 -20.30 11.81 -11.06
N GLY A 33 -20.32 13.13 -10.82
CA GLY A 33 -21.13 13.73 -9.77
C GLY A 33 -20.58 13.51 -8.36
N VAL A 34 -19.30 13.16 -8.23
CA VAL A 34 -18.62 13.06 -6.93
C VAL A 34 -18.42 14.45 -6.33
N ASP A 35 -18.73 14.61 -5.05
CA ASP A 35 -18.50 15.87 -4.33
C ASP A 35 -17.02 16.05 -3.99
N LEU A 36 -16.31 16.82 -4.81
CA LEU A 36 -14.87 17.06 -4.66
C LEU A 36 -14.50 17.77 -3.35
N GLY A 37 -15.46 18.41 -2.66
CA GLY A 37 -15.24 19.01 -1.34
C GLY A 37 -15.10 17.97 -0.22
N SER A 38 -15.68 16.78 -0.39
CA SER A 38 -15.61 15.67 0.57
C SER A 38 -14.69 14.54 0.11
N PHE A 39 -14.53 14.38 -1.21
CA PHE A 39 -13.73 13.32 -1.83
C PHE A 39 -12.53 13.90 -2.56
N THR A 40 -11.59 14.47 -1.79
CA THR A 40 -10.32 14.91 -2.35
C THR A 40 -9.46 13.68 -2.66
N PRO A 41 -9.03 13.48 -3.92
CA PRO A 41 -8.19 12.34 -4.24
C PRO A 41 -6.80 12.50 -3.62
N LYS A 42 -6.16 11.38 -3.32
CA LYS A 42 -4.77 11.32 -2.89
C LYS A 42 -3.97 10.47 -3.85
N GLN A 43 -2.75 10.91 -4.10
CA GLN A 43 -1.75 10.10 -4.78
C GLN A 43 -1.40 8.86 -3.93
N THR A 44 -1.25 7.73 -4.60
CA THR A 44 -0.77 6.45 -4.05
C THR A 44 0.15 5.79 -5.08
N SER A 45 0.87 4.75 -4.68
CA SER A 45 1.52 3.84 -5.61
C SER A 45 0.91 2.45 -5.49
N VAL A 46 0.56 1.84 -6.61
CA VAL A 46 -0.11 0.54 -6.68
C VAL A 46 0.89 -0.52 -7.10
N PHE A 47 1.03 -1.57 -6.30
CA PHE A 47 1.91 -2.70 -6.63
C PHE A 47 1.29 -3.54 -7.75
N SER A 48 2.10 -3.91 -8.73
CA SER A 48 1.69 -4.77 -9.84
C SER A 48 2.70 -5.88 -10.09
N GLU A 49 2.18 -7.10 -10.07
CA GLU A 49 2.86 -8.35 -10.36
C GLU A 49 2.85 -8.71 -11.86
N ARG A 50 2.15 -7.93 -12.70
CA ARG A 50 1.77 -8.29 -14.08
C ARG A 50 2.92 -8.80 -14.96
N SER A 51 4.11 -8.25 -14.76
CA SER A 51 5.28 -8.51 -15.62
C SER A 51 6.16 -9.64 -15.10
N PHE A 52 5.75 -10.34 -14.05
CA PHE A 52 6.59 -11.23 -13.27
C PHE A 52 5.91 -12.58 -13.07
N GLU A 53 6.66 -13.64 -13.30
CA GLU A 53 6.20 -14.98 -12.96
C GLU A 53 6.38 -15.22 -11.44
N PRO A 54 5.47 -15.98 -10.80
CA PRO A 54 5.67 -16.38 -9.42
C PRO A 54 6.94 -17.23 -9.24
N GLY A 55 7.66 -17.01 -8.15
CA GLY A 55 8.83 -17.79 -7.73
C GLY A 55 10.07 -16.96 -7.39
N GLU A 56 11.08 -17.64 -6.86
CA GLU A 56 12.30 -17.01 -6.34
C GLU A 56 13.37 -16.73 -7.41
N ALA A 57 13.29 -17.38 -8.57
CA ALA A 57 14.37 -17.34 -9.56
C ALA A 57 14.65 -15.90 -10.04
N GLU A 58 13.60 -15.15 -10.36
CA GLU A 58 13.74 -13.77 -10.81
C GLU A 58 14.17 -12.83 -9.68
N LEU A 59 13.65 -13.06 -8.46
CA LEU A 59 14.11 -12.33 -7.28
C LEU A 59 15.61 -12.52 -7.05
N ALA A 60 16.10 -13.77 -7.08
CA ALA A 60 17.51 -14.08 -6.85
C ALA A 60 18.40 -13.43 -7.93
N GLU A 61 18.03 -13.55 -9.22
CA GLU A 61 18.77 -12.93 -10.32
C GLU A 61 18.88 -11.40 -10.14
N TRP A 62 17.76 -10.75 -9.85
CA TRP A 62 17.73 -9.30 -9.71
C TRP A 62 18.41 -8.83 -8.44
N TRP A 63 18.28 -9.59 -7.35
CA TRP A 63 18.95 -9.30 -6.10
C TRP A 63 20.47 -9.31 -6.25
N ASP A 64 21.01 -10.35 -6.91
CA ASP A 64 22.44 -10.51 -7.16
C ASP A 64 23.00 -9.43 -8.09
N SER A 65 22.17 -8.92 -9.01
CA SER A 65 22.55 -7.81 -9.89
C SER A 65 22.65 -6.45 -9.18
N GLY A 66 22.12 -6.35 -7.95
CA GLY A 66 21.99 -5.10 -7.21
C GLY A 66 20.79 -4.26 -7.63
N ALA A 67 19.82 -4.82 -8.34
CA ALA A 67 18.61 -4.11 -8.74
C ALA A 67 17.76 -3.73 -7.50
N HIS A 68 16.97 -2.66 -7.62
CA HIS A 68 15.94 -2.33 -6.65
C HIS A 68 14.71 -3.19 -6.96
N VAL A 69 14.32 -4.05 -6.03
CA VAL A 69 13.25 -5.04 -6.23
C VAL A 69 12.25 -4.95 -5.10
N SER A 70 10.98 -5.13 -5.43
CA SER A 70 9.84 -5.20 -4.52
C SER A 70 9.13 -6.55 -4.72
N TRP A 71 8.72 -7.22 -3.65
CA TRP A 71 8.04 -8.51 -3.73
C TRP A 71 7.13 -8.79 -2.53
N LEU A 72 6.19 -9.72 -2.75
CA LEU A 72 5.33 -10.32 -1.74
C LEU A 72 5.82 -11.73 -1.39
N GLY A 73 5.65 -12.15 -0.14
CA GLY A 73 6.09 -13.45 0.37
C GLY A 73 7.61 -13.57 0.55
N GLY A 74 8.10 -14.77 0.87
CA GLY A 74 9.52 -15.04 1.17
C GLY A 74 10.39 -15.16 -0.09
N PRO A 75 11.73 -15.17 0.04
CA PRO A 75 12.56 -14.91 1.22
C PRO A 75 12.47 -13.45 1.72
N ALA A 76 13.09 -13.17 2.88
CA ALA A 76 13.18 -11.82 3.46
C ALA A 76 14.58 -11.23 3.31
N ALA A 77 14.70 -9.90 3.22
CA ALA A 77 15.99 -9.19 3.10
C ALA A 77 16.48 -8.68 4.47
N LEU A 78 17.21 -9.50 5.22
CA LEU A 78 17.58 -9.20 6.61
C LEU A 78 19.09 -9.16 6.85
N HIS A 79 19.52 -8.29 7.77
CA HIS A 79 20.89 -8.27 8.30
C HIS A 79 21.06 -9.12 9.55
N GLU A 80 19.98 -9.27 10.31
CA GLU A 80 19.97 -9.91 11.62
C GLU A 80 19.12 -11.18 11.60
N ALA A 81 18.70 -11.64 12.77
CA ALA A 81 17.84 -12.80 12.91
C ALA A 81 16.43 -12.57 12.34
N TRP A 82 15.79 -13.66 11.96
CA TRP A 82 14.38 -13.67 11.56
C TRP A 82 13.48 -13.13 12.69
N PRO A 83 12.58 -12.16 12.42
CA PRO A 83 11.67 -11.61 13.41
C PRO A 83 10.77 -12.69 14.05
N ARG A 84 10.68 -12.66 15.38
CA ARG A 84 9.89 -13.57 16.19
C ARG A 84 8.98 -12.79 17.14
N ASP A 85 7.80 -13.35 17.42
CA ASP A 85 6.88 -12.80 18.40
C ASP A 85 7.42 -12.98 19.84
N ALA A 86 6.66 -12.44 20.79
CA ALA A 86 6.84 -12.58 22.23
C ALA A 86 7.13 -14.00 22.74
N SER A 87 6.47 -14.98 22.11
CA SER A 87 6.53 -16.39 22.47
C SER A 87 7.69 -17.12 21.76
N GLY A 88 8.42 -16.41 20.90
CA GLY A 88 9.52 -16.95 20.10
C GLY A 88 9.06 -17.60 18.79
N ARG A 89 7.78 -17.49 18.41
CA ARG A 89 7.30 -18.02 17.12
C ARG A 89 7.77 -17.11 15.97
N PRO A 90 8.21 -17.66 14.83
CA PRO A 90 8.61 -16.84 13.68
C PRO A 90 7.39 -16.11 13.11
N LEU A 91 7.60 -14.86 12.72
CA LEU A 91 6.60 -14.08 11.99
C LEU A 91 6.71 -14.40 10.49
N ALA A 92 5.59 -14.45 9.78
CA ALA A 92 5.59 -14.64 8.33
C ALA A 92 6.10 -13.37 7.64
N HIS A 93 7.02 -13.52 6.69
CA HIS A 93 7.43 -12.40 5.82
C HIS A 93 6.35 -12.15 4.77
N VAL A 94 5.67 -11.01 4.89
CA VAL A 94 4.54 -10.64 4.04
C VAL A 94 5.01 -9.94 2.77
N ALA A 95 5.93 -8.99 2.91
CA ALA A 95 6.40 -8.19 1.78
C ALA A 95 7.73 -7.51 2.07
N THR A 96 8.53 -7.32 1.02
CA THR A 96 9.64 -6.38 0.98
C THR A 96 9.41 -5.39 -0.15
N PHE A 97 9.45 -4.10 0.13
CA PHE A 97 9.30 -3.04 -0.87
C PHE A 97 10.51 -2.11 -0.84
N HIS A 98 11.12 -1.91 -2.01
CA HIS A 98 12.19 -0.93 -2.14
C HIS A 98 11.61 0.46 -2.40
N LEU A 99 11.88 1.41 -1.51
CA LEU A 99 11.24 2.73 -1.54
C LEU A 99 11.67 3.60 -2.73
N ALA A 100 12.80 3.32 -3.40
CA ALA A 100 13.15 4.03 -4.62
C ALA A 100 12.17 3.73 -5.78
N ASP A 101 11.63 2.50 -5.84
CA ASP A 101 10.62 2.11 -6.83
C ASP A 101 9.29 2.86 -6.56
N VAL A 102 8.87 2.88 -5.29
CA VAL A 102 7.72 3.67 -4.82
C VAL A 102 7.92 5.15 -5.14
N HIS A 103 9.10 5.70 -4.85
CA HIS A 103 9.41 7.09 -5.18
C HIS A 103 9.27 7.35 -6.68
N ALA A 104 9.81 6.48 -7.53
CA ALA A 104 9.69 6.60 -8.99
C ALA A 104 8.22 6.56 -9.44
N ALA A 105 7.40 5.69 -8.84
CA ALA A 105 5.97 5.60 -9.11
C ALA A 105 5.22 6.89 -8.71
N LEU A 106 5.53 7.47 -7.55
CA LEU A 106 4.98 8.76 -7.13
C LEU A 106 5.44 9.92 -8.04
N GLY A 107 6.59 9.78 -8.70
CA GLY A 107 7.09 10.73 -9.70
C GLY A 107 7.42 12.12 -9.14
N GLU A 108 7.95 12.99 -9.99
CA GLU A 108 8.20 14.38 -9.59
C GLU A 108 6.92 15.22 -9.64
N PRO A 109 6.67 16.12 -8.66
CA PRO A 109 5.44 16.93 -8.62
C PRO A 109 5.21 17.75 -9.89
N GLN A 110 6.29 18.19 -10.54
CA GLN A 110 6.25 18.99 -11.77
C GLN A 110 5.75 18.18 -12.98
N GLU A 111 5.91 16.86 -12.96
CA GLU A 111 5.57 15.99 -14.09
C GLU A 111 4.13 15.47 -14.00
N ARG A 112 3.60 15.31 -12.78
CA ARG A 112 2.29 14.67 -12.55
C ARG A 112 1.23 15.58 -11.93
N THR A 113 1.58 16.83 -11.61
CA THR A 113 0.75 17.86 -10.95
C THR A 113 0.16 17.48 -9.59
N TRP A 114 0.46 16.29 -9.06
CA TRP A 114 0.12 15.92 -7.69
C TRP A 114 0.95 16.75 -6.70
N PRO A 115 0.38 17.14 -5.54
CA PRO A 115 1.15 17.79 -4.50
C PRO A 115 2.29 16.87 -4.05
N ALA A 116 3.49 17.43 -3.82
CA ALA A 116 4.67 16.70 -3.37
C ALA A 116 4.52 15.97 -2.03
N ARG A 117 3.34 16.04 -1.41
CA ARG A 117 3.05 15.56 -0.06
C ARG A 117 3.33 14.07 0.07
N ALA A 118 2.82 13.22 -0.83
CA ALA A 118 3.01 11.77 -0.73
C ALA A 118 4.49 11.38 -0.84
N ARG A 119 5.17 11.87 -1.88
CA ARG A 119 6.61 11.63 -2.09
C ARG A 119 7.49 12.15 -0.96
N ALA A 120 7.13 13.27 -0.33
CA ALA A 120 7.89 13.85 0.77
C ALA A 120 7.70 13.11 2.12
N LEU A 121 6.75 12.18 2.22
CA LEU A 121 6.53 11.39 3.43
C LEU A 121 7.51 10.22 3.57
N LEU A 122 7.93 9.64 2.44
CA LEU A 122 8.73 8.42 2.44
C LEU A 122 10.23 8.73 2.33
N PRO A 123 11.09 7.87 2.91
CA PRO A 123 12.50 7.82 2.51
C PRO A 123 12.65 7.57 1.02
N SER A 124 13.65 8.21 0.38
CA SER A 124 13.88 8.10 -1.06
C SER A 124 14.43 6.76 -1.54
N SER A 125 14.93 5.93 -0.62
CA SER A 125 15.55 4.62 -0.86
C SER A 125 15.48 3.76 0.39
N GLY A 126 15.81 2.47 0.25
CA GLY A 126 15.83 1.48 1.32
C GLY A 126 14.67 0.48 1.24
N TYR A 127 14.83 -0.61 1.99
CA TYR A 127 13.89 -1.73 2.04
C TYR A 127 12.96 -1.58 3.24
N LEU A 128 11.67 -1.45 2.97
CA LEU A 128 10.60 -1.58 3.95
C LEU A 128 10.11 -3.03 3.94
N GLN A 129 10.12 -3.69 5.08
CA GLN A 129 9.67 -5.08 5.20
C GLN A 129 8.56 -5.21 6.23
N VAL A 130 7.60 -6.09 5.95
CA VAL A 130 6.46 -6.37 6.83
C VAL A 130 6.49 -7.84 7.21
N PHE A 131 6.44 -8.10 8.51
CA PHE A 131 6.29 -9.43 9.10
C PHE A 131 5.04 -9.46 9.97
N HIS A 132 4.30 -10.57 9.95
CA HIS A 132 3.03 -10.71 10.66
C HIS A 132 2.80 -12.16 11.13
N ASP A 133 2.10 -12.38 12.24
CA ASP A 133 1.79 -13.72 12.76
C ASP A 133 0.64 -14.44 12.02
N LEU A 134 -0.02 -13.72 11.10
CA LEU A 134 -1.19 -14.11 10.30
C LEU A 134 -2.45 -14.46 11.11
N GLN A 135 -2.47 -14.16 12.41
CA GLN A 135 -3.56 -14.54 13.32
C GLN A 135 -4.15 -13.31 14.05
N SER A 136 -3.30 -12.35 14.38
CA SER A 136 -3.67 -11.18 15.17
C SER A 136 -4.27 -10.10 14.27
N TYR A 137 -5.45 -9.62 14.63
CA TYR A 137 -6.16 -8.63 13.81
C TYR A 137 -5.79 -7.18 14.13
N GLY A 138 -5.17 -6.94 15.30
CA GLY A 138 -4.71 -5.61 15.73
C GLY A 138 -5.79 -4.67 16.29
N TYR A 139 -7.01 -5.16 16.56
CA TYR A 139 -8.10 -4.35 17.14
C TYR A 139 -7.90 -4.02 18.63
N ASP A 140 -7.08 -4.79 19.36
CA ASP A 140 -6.92 -4.67 20.81
C ASP A 140 -5.49 -4.25 21.19
N ALA A 141 -5.37 -3.37 22.20
CA ALA A 141 -4.09 -2.91 22.76
C ALA A 141 -3.41 -3.91 23.69
N ALA A 142 -4.12 -4.97 24.08
CA ALA A 142 -3.65 -5.91 25.09
C ALA A 142 -2.83 -7.02 24.45
N ASP A 143 -1.53 -6.80 24.31
CA ASP A 143 -0.59 -7.90 24.09
C ASP A 143 0.51 -7.92 25.15
N PRO A 144 0.34 -8.69 26.24
CA PRO A 144 1.36 -8.84 27.27
C PRO A 144 2.46 -9.80 26.77
N GLY A 145 3.30 -9.33 25.84
CA GLY A 145 4.40 -10.14 25.33
C GLY A 145 5.29 -9.50 24.26
N GLY A 146 4.77 -8.55 23.48
CA GLY A 146 5.42 -8.06 22.26
C GLY A 146 4.41 -8.03 21.12
N LEU A 147 4.70 -7.29 20.05
CA LEU A 147 3.76 -7.14 18.94
C LEU A 147 3.72 -8.41 18.07
N PRO A 148 2.54 -8.82 17.57
CA PRO A 148 2.41 -9.96 16.66
C PRO A 148 2.78 -9.62 15.20
N TRP A 149 3.48 -8.51 15.02
CA TRP A 149 4.04 -8.07 13.75
C TRP A 149 5.35 -7.33 13.98
N CYS A 150 6.11 -7.19 12.91
CA CYS A 150 7.32 -6.40 12.88
C CYS A 150 7.40 -5.69 11.52
N VAL A 151 7.59 -4.38 11.55
CA VAL A 151 7.84 -3.60 10.34
C VAL A 151 9.23 -3.02 10.45
N THR A 152 10.10 -3.34 9.49
CA THR A 152 11.50 -2.94 9.51
C THR A 152 11.82 -2.06 8.32
N PHE A 153 12.77 -1.15 8.51
CA PHE A 153 13.32 -0.34 7.45
C PHE A 153 14.83 -0.46 7.46
N THR A 154 15.39 -0.87 6.33
CA THR A 154 16.83 -0.91 6.10
C THR A 154 17.20 0.13 5.05
N PRO A 155 17.95 1.19 5.40
CA PRO A 155 18.47 2.14 4.41
C PRO A 155 19.34 1.42 3.37
N ASP A 156 19.17 1.76 2.10
CA ASP A 156 20.05 1.32 1.01
C ASP A 156 20.83 2.52 0.47
N ASP A 157 21.66 3.11 1.35
CA ASP A 157 22.46 4.30 1.04
C ASP A 157 23.80 3.91 0.38
N ARG A 158 24.26 2.66 0.58
CA ARG A 158 25.50 2.11 0.03
C ARG A 158 25.30 0.64 -0.33
N PRO A 159 26.02 0.12 -1.34
CA PRO A 159 25.95 -1.31 -1.69
C PRO A 159 26.28 -2.27 -0.54
N SER A 160 27.10 -1.85 0.43
CA SER A 160 27.42 -2.62 1.64
C SER A 160 26.24 -2.78 2.61
N ASP A 161 25.22 -1.94 2.46
CA ASP A 161 24.04 -1.89 3.32
C ASP A 161 22.94 -2.81 2.78
N ARG A 162 23.17 -3.48 1.65
CA ARG A 162 22.23 -4.44 1.08
C ARG A 162 22.14 -5.70 1.98
N PRO A 163 20.94 -6.08 2.46
CA PRO A 163 20.78 -7.27 3.29
C PRO A 163 21.04 -8.57 2.54
N ALA A 164 21.18 -9.68 3.28
CA ALA A 164 21.12 -11.00 2.70
C ALA A 164 19.66 -11.41 2.48
N LEU A 165 19.38 -12.17 1.42
CA LEU A 165 18.13 -12.93 1.34
C LEU A 165 18.22 -14.10 2.30
N MET A 166 17.29 -14.15 3.25
CA MET A 166 17.16 -15.22 4.23
C MET A 166 15.88 -15.98 3.99
N GLU A 167 16.00 -17.30 3.96
CA GLU A 167 14.87 -18.20 3.88
C GLU A 167 14.05 -18.22 5.17
N SER A 168 12.76 -18.50 5.04
CA SER A 168 11.87 -18.64 6.19
C SER A 168 12.32 -19.80 7.09
N PRO A 169 12.24 -19.65 8.42
CA PRO A 169 12.48 -20.74 9.35
C PRO A 169 11.57 -21.95 9.07
N GLU A 170 12.10 -23.17 9.24
CA GLU A 170 11.34 -24.42 9.04
C GLU A 170 10.13 -24.55 9.98
N ASP A 171 10.14 -23.85 11.12
CA ASP A 171 9.07 -23.83 12.11
C ASP A 171 7.96 -22.79 11.83
N LEU A 172 8.05 -22.06 10.70
CA LEU A 172 7.02 -21.12 10.26
C LEU A 172 5.93 -21.84 9.45
N ASP A 173 4.69 -21.70 9.89
CA ASP A 173 3.52 -22.17 9.14
C ASP A 173 2.87 -21.00 8.38
N VAL A 174 2.74 -21.13 7.07
CA VAL A 174 2.04 -20.18 6.20
C VAL A 174 1.04 -20.95 5.33
N PRO A 175 -0.07 -20.33 4.90
CA PRO A 175 -1.09 -21.04 4.09
C PRO A 175 -0.52 -21.71 2.84
N HIS A 176 0.42 -21.04 2.18
CA HIS A 176 1.21 -21.57 1.07
C HIS A 176 2.50 -20.76 0.90
N ALA A 177 3.56 -21.43 0.44
CA ALA A 177 4.79 -20.75 0.05
C ALA A 177 4.55 -19.89 -1.20
N ILE A 178 5.06 -18.66 -1.18
CA ILE A 178 4.89 -17.71 -2.27
C ILE A 178 6.06 -16.73 -2.31
N THR A 179 6.44 -16.39 -3.52
CA THR A 179 7.35 -15.29 -3.86
C THR A 179 6.79 -14.64 -5.11
N GLN A 180 6.49 -13.36 -5.05
CA GLN A 180 5.98 -12.65 -6.22
C GLN A 180 6.65 -11.30 -6.34
N VAL A 181 7.56 -11.20 -7.30
CA VAL A 181 8.14 -9.92 -7.68
C VAL A 181 7.07 -9.04 -8.31
N GLY A 182 7.21 -7.74 -8.10
CA GLY A 182 6.38 -6.74 -8.73
C GLY A 182 7.05 -5.37 -8.71
N LEU A 183 6.34 -4.41 -9.27
CA LEU A 183 6.78 -3.03 -9.37
C LEU A 183 5.63 -2.08 -9.00
N PHE A 184 6.00 -0.93 -8.43
CA PHE A 184 5.03 0.10 -8.12
C PHE A 184 4.70 0.93 -9.36
N LEU A 185 3.40 1.11 -9.57
CA LEU A 185 2.86 1.95 -10.63
C LEU A 185 2.22 3.21 -10.03
N PRO A 186 2.28 4.34 -10.75
CA PRO A 186 1.63 5.57 -10.31
C PRO A 186 0.13 5.38 -10.17
N GLY A 187 -0.44 5.85 -9.06
CA GLY A 187 -1.88 5.80 -8.87
C GLY A 187 -2.43 6.91 -7.99
N TRP A 188 -3.73 6.81 -7.78
CA TRP A 188 -4.46 7.65 -6.86
C TRP A 188 -5.70 6.89 -6.37
N CYS A 189 -6.26 7.35 -5.27
CA CYS A 189 -7.48 6.83 -4.65
C CYS A 189 -8.29 7.99 -4.06
N ILE A 190 -9.55 7.72 -3.74
CA ILE A 190 -10.44 8.65 -3.00
C ILE A 190 -10.83 8.04 -1.65
N PRO A 191 -11.27 8.84 -0.67
CA PRO A 191 -11.80 8.30 0.58
C PRO A 191 -12.94 7.31 0.34
N SER A 192 -13.09 6.34 1.23
CA SER A 192 -14.29 5.51 1.26
C SER A 192 -15.52 6.39 1.49
N PRO A 193 -16.65 6.16 0.82
CA PRO A 193 -17.88 6.89 1.10
C PRO A 193 -18.40 6.62 2.53
N LEU A 194 -17.94 5.55 3.19
CA LEU A 194 -18.21 5.27 4.60
C LEU A 194 -17.53 6.27 5.55
N ASP A 195 -16.45 6.91 5.11
CA ASP A 195 -15.70 7.88 5.92
C ASP A 195 -16.34 9.27 5.96
N VAL A 196 -17.35 9.53 5.12
CA VAL A 196 -17.96 10.85 4.96
C VAL A 196 -19.34 10.88 5.64
N PRO A 197 -19.47 11.48 6.84
CA PRO A 197 -20.73 11.48 7.56
C PRO A 197 -21.78 12.35 6.86
N GLY A 198 -23.04 11.93 6.92
CA GLY A 198 -24.18 12.72 6.46
C GLY A 198 -24.36 12.80 4.95
N LEU A 199 -23.74 11.89 4.18
CA LEU A 199 -23.97 11.81 2.74
C LEU A 199 -25.44 11.50 2.42
N THR A 200 -25.98 12.21 1.44
CA THR A 200 -27.24 11.82 0.78
C THR A 200 -27.01 10.57 -0.07
N GLN A 201 -28.03 9.71 -0.21
CA GLN A 201 -27.96 8.49 -1.03
C GLN A 201 -27.32 8.71 -2.43
N PRO A 202 -27.70 9.74 -3.22
CA PRO A 202 -27.10 9.92 -4.55
C PRO A 202 -25.60 10.21 -4.52
N ARG A 203 -25.12 10.94 -3.50
CA ARG A 203 -23.69 11.25 -3.33
C ARG A 203 -22.89 10.04 -2.89
N PHE A 204 -23.46 9.24 -1.99
CA PHE A 204 -22.88 7.95 -1.60
C PHE A 204 -22.70 7.06 -2.83
N THR A 205 -23.78 6.85 -3.59
CA THR A 205 -23.74 6.01 -4.80
C THR A 205 -22.75 6.51 -5.84
N ALA A 206 -22.67 7.82 -6.10
CA ALA A 206 -21.71 8.38 -7.05
C ALA A 206 -20.24 8.11 -6.65
N ALA A 207 -19.91 8.26 -5.36
CA ALA A 207 -18.57 7.99 -4.85
C ALA A 207 -18.25 6.49 -4.85
N ASP A 208 -19.19 5.65 -4.41
CA ASP A 208 -19.06 4.19 -4.41
C ASP A 208 -18.82 3.63 -5.82
N GLU A 209 -19.63 4.06 -6.79
CA GLU A 209 -19.46 3.68 -8.20
C GLU A 209 -18.13 4.18 -8.78
N ALA A 210 -17.66 5.36 -8.38
CA ALA A 210 -16.36 5.88 -8.79
C ALA A 210 -15.22 5.02 -8.24
N THR A 211 -15.23 4.68 -6.95
CA THR A 211 -14.26 3.78 -6.32
C THR A 211 -14.25 2.41 -7.02
N ALA A 212 -15.42 1.78 -7.17
CA ALA A 212 -15.54 0.48 -7.83
C ALA A 212 -15.05 0.51 -9.28
N THR A 213 -15.32 1.59 -10.03
CA THR A 213 -14.81 1.73 -11.41
C THR A 213 -13.29 1.89 -11.43
N LEU A 214 -12.74 2.63 -10.46
CA LEU A 214 -11.29 2.83 -10.32
C LEU A 214 -10.57 1.52 -10.00
N ASP A 215 -11.07 0.76 -9.04
CA ASP A 215 -10.51 -0.53 -8.65
C ASP A 215 -10.61 -1.55 -9.79
N LEU A 216 -11.73 -1.56 -10.51
CA LEU A 216 -11.90 -2.42 -11.68
C LEU A 216 -10.92 -2.08 -12.82
N ALA A 217 -10.62 -0.79 -13.02
CA ALA A 217 -9.63 -0.36 -14.01
C ALA A 217 -8.22 -0.81 -13.61
N TRP A 218 -7.87 -0.71 -12.33
CA TRP A 218 -6.61 -1.24 -11.80
C TRP A 218 -6.48 -2.74 -11.95
N MET A 219 -7.54 -3.48 -11.61
CA MET A 219 -7.58 -4.93 -11.80
C MET A 219 -7.36 -5.31 -13.27
N ARG A 220 -8.09 -4.68 -14.21
CA ARG A 220 -7.93 -4.94 -15.65
C ARG A 220 -6.52 -4.63 -16.14
N GLN A 221 -5.86 -3.64 -15.54
CA GLN A 221 -4.47 -3.39 -15.84
C GLN A 221 -3.57 -4.48 -15.26
N ARG A 222 -3.70 -4.85 -13.98
CA ARG A 222 -2.85 -5.86 -13.34
C ARG A 222 -3.01 -7.24 -13.99
N ARG A 223 -4.25 -7.61 -14.35
CA ARG A 223 -4.65 -8.95 -14.80
C ARG A 223 -5.59 -8.85 -16.01
N PRO A 224 -5.09 -8.45 -17.19
CA PRO A 224 -5.91 -8.23 -18.39
C PRO A 224 -6.61 -9.49 -18.90
N ASP A 225 -6.04 -10.66 -18.62
CA ASP A 225 -6.57 -11.96 -19.06
C ASP A 225 -7.65 -12.51 -18.12
N GLU A 226 -7.79 -11.95 -16.92
CA GLU A 226 -8.78 -12.36 -15.95
C GLU A 226 -10.09 -11.56 -16.11
N ARG A 227 -11.19 -12.29 -16.34
CA ARG A 227 -12.52 -11.70 -16.49
C ARG A 227 -13.28 -11.78 -15.17
N HIS A 228 -12.95 -10.90 -14.23
CA HIS A 228 -13.77 -10.74 -13.02
C HIS A 228 -14.92 -9.77 -13.27
N GLN A 229 -16.09 -10.09 -12.71
CA GLN A 229 -17.28 -9.23 -12.76
C GLN A 229 -17.21 -8.11 -11.71
N HIS A 230 -16.40 -8.30 -10.67
CA HIS A 230 -16.21 -7.37 -9.57
C HIS A 230 -14.74 -6.99 -9.46
N ALA A 231 -14.47 -5.80 -8.92
CA ALA A 231 -13.11 -5.38 -8.65
C ALA A 231 -12.51 -6.25 -7.54
N ILE A 232 -11.23 -6.60 -7.69
CA ILE A 232 -10.44 -7.21 -6.62
C ILE A 232 -9.54 -6.15 -6.00
N PRO A 233 -9.20 -6.25 -4.70
CA PRO A 233 -8.34 -5.29 -4.02
C PRO A 233 -6.93 -5.22 -4.64
N SER A 234 -6.20 -4.16 -4.31
CA SER A 234 -4.81 -3.97 -4.76
C SER A 234 -3.91 -3.60 -3.61
N THR A 235 -2.69 -4.14 -3.61
CA THR A 235 -1.63 -3.71 -2.71
C THR A 235 -1.20 -2.29 -3.06
N ARG A 236 -1.16 -1.40 -2.07
CA ARG A 236 -0.91 0.04 -2.22
C ARG A 236 0.05 0.53 -1.15
N MET A 237 0.80 1.58 -1.49
CA MET A 237 1.56 2.37 -0.51
C MET A 237 1.03 3.80 -0.48
N LEU A 238 0.73 4.28 0.72
CA LEU A 238 0.01 5.53 0.99
C LEU A 238 -1.40 5.57 0.40
N GLY A 239 -2.16 6.60 0.75
CA GLY A 239 -3.49 6.88 0.19
C GLY A 239 -4.59 6.85 1.25
N TYR A 240 -5.65 6.11 0.94
CA TYR A 240 -6.79 5.81 1.80
C TYR A 240 -6.97 4.30 1.87
N SER A 241 -7.47 3.83 3.01
CA SER A 241 -7.91 2.45 3.19
C SER A 241 -9.07 2.14 2.24
N SER A 242 -9.03 0.99 1.57
CA SER A 242 -10.19 0.48 0.82
C SER A 242 -11.42 0.23 1.71
N SER A 243 -11.20 -0.19 2.96
CA SER A 243 -12.24 -0.43 3.98
C SER A 243 -12.65 0.86 4.71
N GLY A 244 -12.05 2.00 4.37
CA GLY A 244 -12.28 3.28 5.04
C GLY A 244 -11.36 3.50 6.24
N ASP A 245 -10.95 4.75 6.39
CA ASP A 245 -10.04 5.22 7.42
C ASP A 245 -10.74 5.41 8.78
N ALA A 246 -12.06 5.63 8.81
CA ALA A 246 -12.76 6.13 9.98
C ALA A 246 -12.69 5.18 11.18
N LEU A 247 -12.93 3.88 10.98
CA LEU A 247 -12.85 2.88 12.04
C LEU A 247 -11.43 2.83 12.63
N ALA A 248 -10.43 2.68 11.78
CA ALA A 248 -9.02 2.65 12.18
C ALA A 248 -8.64 3.92 12.96
N LYS A 249 -8.91 5.11 12.40
CA LYS A 249 -8.44 6.38 12.96
C LYS A 249 -9.19 6.86 14.18
N ASN A 250 -10.48 6.55 14.30
CA ASN A 250 -11.33 7.10 15.36
C ASN A 250 -11.54 6.12 16.51
N GLU A 251 -11.46 4.81 16.26
CA GLU A 251 -11.82 3.79 17.25
C GLU A 251 -10.63 2.91 17.65
N ILE A 252 -9.71 2.59 16.75
CA ILE A 252 -8.65 1.61 17.03
C ILE A 252 -7.33 2.31 17.38
N LEU A 253 -6.75 3.03 16.41
CA LEU A 253 -5.43 3.66 16.51
C LEU A 253 -5.28 4.58 17.73
N PRO A 254 -6.28 5.37 18.17
CA PRO A 254 -6.18 6.18 19.39
C PRO A 254 -5.85 5.39 20.67
N HIS A 255 -6.18 4.09 20.71
CA HIS A 255 -5.92 3.24 21.87
C HIS A 255 -4.59 2.50 21.80
N VAL A 256 -4.17 2.10 20.60
CA VAL A 256 -2.99 1.24 20.37
C VAL A 256 -1.75 2.03 19.96
N LEU A 257 -1.94 3.16 19.29
CA LEU A 257 -0.89 4.02 18.74
C LEU A 257 -1.20 5.50 19.06
N PRO A 258 -1.27 5.90 20.35
CA PRO A 258 -1.70 7.25 20.72
C PRO A 258 -0.77 8.32 20.14
N MET A 259 -1.37 9.43 19.68
CA MET A 259 -0.62 10.57 19.12
C MET A 259 0.37 11.14 20.13
N SER A 260 1.58 11.45 19.64
CA SER A 260 2.62 12.08 20.47
C SER A 260 2.34 13.58 20.68
N ASP A 261 1.78 14.25 19.66
CA ASP A 261 1.60 15.70 19.61
C ASP A 261 0.28 16.11 18.94
N HIS A 262 -0.19 17.33 19.23
CA HIS A 262 -1.42 17.91 18.65
C HIS A 262 -1.40 18.14 17.13
N GLY A 263 -0.23 18.09 16.48
CA GLY A 263 -0.06 18.24 15.03
C GLY A 263 0.24 16.93 14.30
N ASP A 264 0.18 15.81 15.01
CA ASP A 264 0.44 14.48 14.45
C ASP A 264 -0.79 13.93 13.71
N ALA A 265 -0.59 12.89 12.90
CA ALA A 265 -1.65 12.27 12.13
C ALA A 265 -1.37 10.79 11.89
N TYR A 266 -2.43 9.99 11.71
CA TYR A 266 -2.28 8.60 11.27
C TYR A 266 -2.14 8.55 9.76
N ILE A 267 -1.08 7.88 9.33
CA ILE A 267 -0.76 7.62 7.93
C ILE A 267 -0.97 6.13 7.68
N LEU A 268 -1.79 5.79 6.68
CA LEU A 268 -1.78 4.45 6.10
C LEU A 268 -0.49 4.35 5.30
N LEU A 269 0.47 3.59 5.80
CA LEU A 269 1.73 3.37 5.10
C LEU A 269 1.52 2.36 3.97
N LEU A 270 0.89 1.22 4.27
CA LEU A 270 0.65 0.13 3.33
C LEU A 270 -0.75 -0.44 3.49
N GLU A 271 -1.31 -0.89 2.38
CA GLU A 271 -2.43 -1.82 2.33
C GLU A 271 -1.99 -3.00 1.47
N ILE A 272 -2.02 -4.22 1.99
CA ILE A 272 -1.58 -5.43 1.30
C ILE A 272 -2.79 -6.36 1.18
N GLU A 273 -3.16 -6.71 -0.04
CA GLU A 273 -4.32 -7.56 -0.30
C GLU A 273 -4.00 -9.06 -0.16
N SER A 274 -4.99 -9.84 0.30
CA SER A 274 -4.95 -11.32 0.36
C SER A 274 -5.96 -12.00 -0.57
N TRP A 275 -6.33 -11.38 -1.68
CA TRP A 275 -7.21 -11.99 -2.68
C TRP A 275 -6.42 -12.79 -3.71
N THR A 276 -5.24 -12.29 -4.12
CA THR A 276 -4.48 -12.86 -5.23
C THR A 276 -3.27 -13.69 -4.75
N THR A 277 -2.10 -13.07 -4.71
CA THR A 277 -0.81 -13.69 -4.42
C THR A 277 -0.77 -14.28 -3.01
N LEU A 278 -1.26 -13.51 -2.04
CA LEU A 278 -1.30 -13.87 -0.63
C LEU A 278 -2.65 -14.49 -0.23
N ASN A 279 -3.31 -15.21 -1.12
CA ASN A 279 -4.64 -15.77 -0.86
C ASN A 279 -4.73 -16.53 0.46
N GLY A 280 -5.65 -16.13 1.34
CA GLY A 280 -5.87 -16.79 2.64
C GLY A 280 -4.87 -16.42 3.73
N TRP A 281 -3.91 -15.53 3.48
CA TRP A 281 -2.94 -15.09 4.49
C TRP A 281 -3.57 -14.23 5.59
N PHE A 282 -4.62 -13.48 5.28
CA PHE A 282 -5.29 -12.59 6.24
C PHE A 282 -6.75 -13.00 6.47
N GLY A 283 -7.08 -14.28 6.25
CA GLY A 283 -8.46 -14.78 6.26
C GLY A 283 -9.09 -14.74 4.86
N ASP A 284 -10.42 -14.64 4.81
CA ASP A 284 -11.17 -14.63 3.55
C ASP A 284 -11.09 -13.24 2.92
N ALA A 285 -10.16 -13.06 1.99
CA ALA A 285 -10.07 -11.87 1.13
C ALA A 285 -9.83 -10.51 1.84
N SER A 286 -9.39 -10.54 3.09
CA SER A 286 -9.16 -9.33 3.90
C SER A 286 -7.81 -8.67 3.58
N SER A 287 -7.67 -7.36 3.81
CA SER A 287 -6.38 -6.68 3.63
C SER A 287 -5.62 -6.58 4.94
N LEU A 288 -4.28 -6.57 4.84
CA LEU A 288 -3.40 -6.14 5.92
C LEU A 288 -3.05 -4.67 5.72
N GLU A 289 -3.47 -3.82 6.65
CA GLU A 289 -3.12 -2.42 6.69
C GLU A 289 -1.97 -2.19 7.67
N VAL A 290 -0.99 -1.39 7.26
CA VAL A 290 0.10 -0.93 8.13
C VAL A 290 -0.07 0.56 8.35
N TRP A 291 -0.35 0.94 9.58
CA TRP A 291 -0.57 2.31 10.02
C TRP A 291 0.60 2.80 10.85
N MET A 292 0.90 4.09 10.77
CA MET A 292 1.87 4.70 11.68
C MET A 292 1.55 6.18 11.92
N ARG A 293 2.13 6.76 12.98
CA ARG A 293 2.08 8.21 13.19
C ARG A 293 2.96 8.92 12.17
N LEU A 294 2.56 10.11 11.77
CA LEU A 294 3.32 10.98 10.88
C LEU A 294 4.66 11.36 11.53
N SER A 295 4.68 11.56 12.85
CA SER A 295 5.91 11.80 13.61
C SER A 295 6.90 10.63 13.51
N ASP A 296 6.43 9.40 13.70
CA ASP A 296 7.24 8.18 13.57
C ASP A 296 7.76 8.01 12.14
N LEU A 297 6.93 8.27 11.13
CA LEU A 297 7.32 8.17 9.73
C LEU A 297 8.45 9.15 9.40
N ARG A 298 8.33 10.40 9.86
CA ARG A 298 9.40 11.41 9.72
C ARG A 298 10.66 11.04 10.48
N GLY A 299 10.50 10.39 11.63
CA GLY A 299 11.60 9.86 12.44
C GLY A 299 12.20 8.56 11.91
N ARG A 300 11.60 7.95 10.87
CA ARG A 300 11.94 6.61 10.34
C ARG A 300 11.84 5.50 11.40
N ALA A 301 10.94 5.66 12.37
CA ALA A 301 10.67 4.68 13.43
C ALA A 301 9.64 3.66 12.95
N PHE A 302 9.98 2.88 11.91
CA PHE A 302 9.07 1.93 11.29
C PHE A 302 8.69 0.76 12.21
N ASP A 303 9.53 0.47 13.21
CA ASP A 303 9.27 -0.48 14.29
C ASP A 303 8.07 -0.08 15.18
N GLN A 304 7.62 1.17 15.10
CA GLN A 304 6.44 1.69 15.81
C GLN A 304 5.13 1.54 14.99
N ALA A 305 5.19 0.95 13.79
CA ALA A 305 4.00 0.75 12.98
C ALA A 305 3.03 -0.26 13.61
N TRP A 306 1.74 -0.06 13.33
CA TRP A 306 0.65 -0.90 13.80
C TRP A 306 -0.02 -1.60 12.62
N CYS A 307 -0.21 -2.92 12.71
CA CYS A 307 -0.87 -3.67 11.66
C CYS A 307 -2.34 -3.95 12.02
N LEU A 308 -3.23 -3.87 11.03
CA LEU A 308 -4.64 -4.22 11.14
C LEU A 308 -5.02 -5.18 10.02
N ILE A 309 -5.65 -6.32 10.35
CA ILE A 309 -6.34 -7.13 9.35
C ILE A 309 -7.78 -6.62 9.26
N ARG A 310 -8.16 -6.10 8.09
CA ARG A 310 -9.48 -5.51 7.84
C ARG A 310 -10.44 -6.52 7.24
N THR A 311 -11.40 -6.97 8.04
CA THR A 311 -12.45 -7.93 7.63
C THR A 311 -13.82 -7.29 7.43
N ASP A 312 -13.90 -5.97 7.54
CA ASP A 312 -15.12 -5.16 7.48
C ASP A 312 -15.47 -4.66 6.08
#